data_AF-A0AAD7DLA7-F1
#
_entry.id   AF-A0AAD7DLA7-F1
#
_cell.length_a   1.000
_cell.length_b   1.000
_cell.length_c   1.000
_cell.angle_alpha   90.00
_cell.angle_beta   90.00
_cell.angle_gamma   90.00
#
_symmetry.space_group_name_H-M   'P 1'
#
loop_
_entity.id
_entity.type
_entity.pdbx_description
1 polymer ?
#
loop_
_entity_poly.entity_id
_entity_poly.type
_entity_poly.pdbx_seq_one_letter_code
_entity_poly.pdbx_strand_id
1 'polypeptide(L)'
;MASNVAPSQPLTTHARRLATALRLAPGSTTTRVVQNFVVFLLSGLMHHAAEFAVARTWSGGALLFFALQPLVILLGSALIVLFKARIGVESPLAPTFFLLLKALGYVWTLAWFTLTLPLWQDSLIHGEMMDRRLPAEVNLVEVIWRGIRETQGEVIDKVDL
;
A
#
# COMPACT_ATOMS: atom_id res chain seq x y z
N MET A 1 -49.56 14.05 0.23
CA MET A 1 -48.77 13.59 -0.94
C MET A 1 -47.32 13.99 -0.70
N ALA A 2 -46.50 13.06 -0.22
CA ALA A 2 -45.09 13.29 0.08
C ALA A 2 -44.25 12.92 -1.15
N SER A 3 -43.52 13.90 -1.71
CA SER A 3 -42.56 13.69 -2.79
C SER A 3 -41.28 13.08 -2.23
N ASN A 4 -41.01 11.82 -2.57
CA ASN A 4 -39.73 11.15 -2.33
C ASN A 4 -38.64 11.81 -3.19
N VAL A 5 -37.96 12.82 -2.63
CA VAL A 5 -36.71 13.35 -3.19
C VAL A 5 -35.57 12.48 -2.66
N ALA A 6 -35.01 11.63 -3.52
CA ALA A 6 -33.80 10.89 -3.20
C ALA A 6 -32.64 11.89 -2.98
N PRO A 7 -31.79 11.70 -1.96
CA PRO A 7 -30.68 12.61 -1.69
C PRO A 7 -29.67 12.56 -2.84
N SER A 8 -29.45 13.70 -3.49
CA SER A 8 -28.35 13.89 -4.43
C SER A 8 -27.02 13.67 -3.69
N GLN A 9 -26.23 12.68 -4.11
CA GLN A 9 -24.90 12.36 -3.59
C GLN A 9 -23.82 13.08 -4.46
N PRO A 10 -23.48 14.35 -4.19
CA PRO A 10 -22.62 15.18 -5.06
C PRO A 10 -21.21 14.60 -5.27
N LEU A 11 -20.71 13.81 -4.32
CA LEU A 11 -19.37 13.20 -4.33
C LEU A 11 -19.13 12.22 -5.48
N THR A 12 -20.17 11.65 -6.09
CA THR A 12 -20.00 10.66 -7.17
C THR A 12 -19.87 11.27 -8.57
N THR A 13 -20.00 12.59 -8.69
CA THR A 13 -20.08 13.28 -9.98
C THR A 13 -18.71 13.42 -10.65
N HIS A 14 -17.67 13.74 -9.88
CA HIS A 14 -16.31 13.90 -10.41
C HIS A 14 -15.69 12.56 -10.82
N ALA A 15 -15.93 11.51 -10.03
CA ALA A 15 -15.50 10.14 -10.33
C ALA A 15 -16.13 9.61 -11.63
N ARG A 16 -17.41 9.96 -11.88
CA ARG A 16 -18.13 9.54 -13.08
C ARG A 16 -17.62 10.24 -14.34
N ARG A 17 -17.34 11.55 -14.25
CA ARG A 17 -16.80 12.34 -15.37
C ARG A 17 -15.41 11.87 -15.80
N LEU A 18 -14.54 11.51 -14.85
CA LEU A 18 -13.21 10.98 -15.15
C LEU A 18 -13.27 9.59 -15.80
N ALA A 19 -14.19 8.73 -15.35
CA ALA A 19 -14.40 7.41 -15.95
C ALA A 19 -14.93 7.47 -17.40
N THR A 20 -15.82 8.43 -17.69
CA THR A 20 -16.34 8.65 -19.05
C THR A 20 -15.28 9.23 -19.98
N ALA A 21 -14.44 10.16 -19.50
CA ALA A 21 -13.37 10.78 -20.29
C ALA A 21 -12.34 9.75 -20.82
N LEU A 22 -12.13 8.66 -20.10
CA LEU A 22 -11.18 7.60 -20.47
C LEU A 22 -11.77 6.52 -21.39
N ARG A 23 -13.07 6.59 -21.77
CA ARG A 23 -13.78 5.56 -22.58
C ARG A 23 -13.63 4.13 -22.05
N LEU A 24 -13.31 3.97 -20.77
CA LEU A 24 -13.16 2.67 -20.15
C LEU A 24 -14.56 2.13 -19.83
N ALA A 25 -14.85 0.89 -20.20
CA ALA A 25 -16.10 0.23 -19.83
C ALA A 25 -16.28 0.33 -18.29
N PRO A 26 -17.30 1.05 -17.80
CA PRO A 26 -17.46 1.29 -16.38
C PRO A 26 -17.57 -0.05 -15.64
N GLY A 27 -16.71 -0.25 -14.65
CA GLY A 27 -16.76 -1.43 -13.78
C GLY A 27 -15.98 -2.65 -14.24
N SER A 28 -15.34 -2.66 -15.43
CA SER A 28 -14.50 -3.78 -15.86
C SER A 28 -13.24 -3.93 -14.99
N THR A 29 -12.72 -5.15 -14.88
CA THR A 29 -11.46 -5.43 -14.15
C THR A 29 -10.29 -4.63 -14.75
N THR A 30 -10.20 -4.56 -16.09
CA THR A 30 -9.18 -3.78 -16.79
C THR A 30 -9.24 -2.30 -16.43
N THR A 31 -10.44 -1.73 -16.36
CA THR A 31 -10.66 -0.33 -15.95
C THR A 31 -10.09 -0.08 -14.56
N ARG A 32 -10.34 -0.98 -13.60
CA ARG A 32 -9.84 -0.87 -12.23
C ARG A 32 -8.32 -0.97 -12.16
N VAL A 33 -7.73 -1.89 -12.93
CA VAL A 33 -6.27 -2.04 -13.02
C VAL A 33 -5.64 -0.76 -13.55
N VAL A 34 -6.10 -0.26 -14.70
CA VAL A 34 -5.59 0.99 -15.29
C VAL A 34 -5.76 2.17 -14.33
N GLN A 35 -6.91 2.30 -13.67
CA GLN A 35 -7.14 3.35 -12.67
C GLN A 35 -6.14 3.26 -11.51
N ASN A 36 -5.89 2.07 -10.98
CA ASN A 36 -4.90 1.89 -9.91
C ASN A 36 -3.51 2.35 -10.39
N PHE A 37 -3.05 1.89 -11.55
CA PHE A 37 -1.76 2.33 -12.09
C PHE A 37 -1.67 3.85 -12.25
N VAL A 38 -2.69 4.49 -12.80
CA VAL A 38 -2.70 5.96 -12.99
C VAL A 38 -2.70 6.68 -11.64
N VAL A 39 -3.56 6.29 -10.70
CA VAL A 39 -3.64 6.93 -9.38
C VAL A 39 -2.33 6.79 -8.61
N PHE A 40 -1.73 5.60 -8.61
CA PHE A 40 -0.46 5.37 -7.94
C PHE A 40 0.69 6.10 -8.63
N LEU A 41 0.73 6.15 -9.96
CA LEU A 41 1.74 6.92 -10.69
C LEU A 41 1.66 8.43 -10.37
N LEU A 42 0.45 9.00 -10.41
CA LEU A 42 0.24 10.41 -10.06
C LEU A 42 0.62 10.69 -8.60
N SER A 43 0.28 9.78 -7.68
CA SER A 43 0.66 9.87 -6.28
C SER A 43 2.18 9.81 -6.12
N GLY A 44 2.85 8.91 -6.84
CA GLY A 44 4.31 8.80 -6.87
C GLY A 44 4.99 10.07 -7.37
N LEU A 45 4.49 10.66 -8.45
CA LEU A 45 5.01 11.93 -8.98
C LEU A 45 4.85 13.08 -7.99
N MET A 46 3.68 13.19 -7.35
CA MET A 46 3.43 14.21 -6.34
C MET A 46 4.37 14.07 -5.13
N HIS A 47 4.55 12.84 -4.64
CA HIS A 47 5.44 12.58 -3.50
C HIS A 47 6.90 12.76 -3.87
N HIS A 48 7.30 12.40 -5.09
CA HIS A 48 8.66 12.62 -5.56
C HIS A 48 8.99 14.11 -5.75
N ALA A 49 8.03 14.91 -6.20
CA ALA A 49 8.18 16.37 -6.24
C ALA A 49 8.30 16.97 -4.83
N ALA A 50 7.49 16.48 -3.87
CA ALA A 50 7.57 16.90 -2.48
C ALA A 50 8.90 16.48 -1.83
N GLU A 51 9.35 15.26 -2.13
CA GLU A 51 10.63 14.73 -1.68
C GLU A 51 11.78 15.58 -2.20
N PHE A 52 11.80 15.91 -3.49
CA PHE A 52 12.81 16.81 -4.05
C PHE A 52 12.76 18.23 -3.44
N ALA A 53 11.56 18.74 -3.14
CA ALA A 53 11.41 20.05 -2.50
C ALA A 53 11.99 20.08 -1.08
N VAL A 54 11.93 18.95 -0.36
CA VAL A 54 12.57 18.75 0.95
C VAL A 54 14.04 18.39 0.74
N ALA A 55 14.34 17.14 0.38
CA ALA A 55 15.68 16.56 0.33
C ALA A 55 16.65 17.16 -0.71
N ARG A 56 16.17 18.03 -1.62
CA ARG A 56 16.94 18.60 -2.75
C ARG A 56 17.69 17.58 -3.61
N THR A 57 17.30 16.31 -3.53
CA THR A 57 17.92 15.18 -4.21
C THR A 57 16.86 14.32 -4.89
N TRP A 58 17.24 13.70 -6.00
CA TRP A 58 16.36 12.84 -6.79
C TRP A 58 16.68 11.38 -6.49
N SER A 59 16.12 10.84 -5.41
CA SER A 59 16.35 9.43 -5.00
C SER A 59 15.53 8.42 -5.81
N GLY A 60 14.36 8.85 -6.32
CA GLY A 60 13.35 7.98 -6.93
C GLY A 60 12.56 7.09 -5.95
N GLY A 61 12.83 7.17 -4.64
CA GLY A 61 12.26 6.28 -3.62
C GLY A 61 10.73 6.34 -3.55
N ALA A 62 10.17 7.55 -3.56
CA ALA A 62 8.71 7.73 -3.64
C ALA A 62 8.12 7.11 -4.91
N LEU A 63 8.72 7.37 -6.08
CA LEU A 63 8.22 6.82 -7.34
C LEU A 63 8.21 5.29 -7.32
N LEU A 64 9.28 4.66 -6.84
CA LEU A 64 9.37 3.22 -6.74
C LEU A 64 8.33 2.66 -5.76
N PHE A 65 8.19 3.27 -4.57
CA PHE A 65 7.19 2.87 -3.58
C PHE A 65 5.78 2.86 -4.15
N PHE A 66 5.36 3.95 -4.81
CA PHE A 66 4.02 4.05 -5.38
C PHE A 66 3.84 3.13 -6.60
N ALA A 67 4.86 2.95 -7.44
CA ALA A 67 4.80 2.05 -8.60
C ALA A 67 4.64 0.56 -8.23
N LEU A 68 5.11 0.15 -7.05
CA LEU A 68 4.97 -1.23 -6.56
C LEU A 68 3.56 -1.56 -6.07
N GLN A 69 2.81 -0.58 -5.57
CA GLN A 69 1.46 -0.81 -5.01
C GLN A 69 0.44 -1.41 -6.01
N PRO A 70 0.28 -0.90 -7.25
CA PRO A 70 -0.69 -1.48 -8.18
C PRO A 70 -0.33 -2.91 -8.59
N LEU A 71 0.96 -3.27 -8.60
CA LEU A 71 1.41 -4.64 -8.87
C LEU A 71 0.96 -5.62 -7.79
N VAL A 72 1.15 -5.26 -6.51
CA VAL A 72 0.73 -6.13 -5.39
C VAL A 72 -0.79 -6.27 -5.32
N ILE A 73 -1.53 -5.18 -5.61
CA ILE A 73 -2.99 -5.21 -5.65
C ILE A 73 -3.49 -6.10 -6.79
N LEU A 74 -2.84 -6.04 -7.95
CA LEU A 74 -3.15 -6.91 -9.08
C LEU A 74 -2.90 -8.39 -8.72
N LEU A 75 -1.77 -8.70 -8.10
CA LEU A 75 -1.45 -10.05 -7.63
C LEU A 75 -2.48 -10.56 -6.63
N GLY A 76 -2.80 -9.78 -5.60
CA GLY A 76 -3.82 -10.14 -4.60
C GLY A 76 -5.20 -10.39 -5.23
N SER A 77 -5.57 -9.56 -6.21
CA SER A 77 -6.82 -9.71 -6.95
C SER A 77 -6.85 -11.00 -7.77
N ALA A 78 -5.76 -11.32 -8.47
CA ALA A 78 -5.63 -12.54 -9.27
C ALA A 78 -5.71 -13.80 -8.40
N LEU A 79 -5.03 -13.82 -7.25
CA LEU A 79 -5.07 -14.92 -6.29
C LEU A 79 -6.50 -15.17 -5.78
N ILE A 80 -7.24 -14.11 -5.43
CA ILE A 80 -8.63 -14.25 -4.97
C ILE A 80 -9.52 -14.87 -6.05
N VAL A 81 -9.37 -14.47 -7.31
CA VAL A 81 -10.13 -15.07 -8.42
C VAL A 81 -9.79 -16.54 -8.58
N LEU A 82 -8.51 -16.89 -8.52
CA LEU A 82 -8.05 -18.27 -8.64
C LEU A 82 -8.59 -19.15 -7.50
N PHE A 83 -8.51 -18.69 -6.25
CA PHE A 83 -9.04 -19.45 -5.10
C PHE A 83 -10.55 -19.64 -5.17
N LYS A 84 -11.30 -18.60 -5.58
CA LYS A 84 -12.76 -18.70 -5.79
C LYS A 84 -13.11 -19.72 -6.87
N ALA A 85 -12.34 -19.77 -7.96
CA ALA A 85 -12.56 -20.74 -9.03
C ALA A 85 -12.28 -22.18 -8.60
N ARG A 86 -11.39 -22.40 -7.62
CA ARG A 86 -11.00 -23.75 -7.16
C ARG A 86 -11.88 -24.33 -6.06
N ILE A 87 -12.42 -23.50 -5.17
CA ILE A 87 -13.08 -24.00 -3.94
C ILE A 87 -14.60 -24.19 -4.13
N GLY A 88 -15.19 -23.57 -5.16
CA GLY A 88 -16.64 -23.61 -5.38
C GLY A 88 -17.40 -22.82 -4.32
N VAL A 89 -18.34 -21.98 -4.74
CA VAL A 89 -19.05 -21.05 -3.84
C VAL A 89 -20.10 -21.76 -2.97
N GLU A 90 -20.36 -23.05 -3.24
CA GLU A 90 -21.48 -23.81 -2.66
C GLU A 90 -21.11 -24.63 -1.41
N SER A 91 -19.84 -24.59 -0.96
CA SER A 91 -19.43 -25.30 0.27
C SER A 91 -20.01 -24.63 1.53
N PRO A 92 -20.54 -25.39 2.51
CA PRO A 92 -20.95 -24.86 3.82
C PRO A 92 -19.82 -24.14 4.57
N LEU A 93 -18.56 -24.46 4.25
CA LEU A 93 -17.36 -23.86 4.84
C LEU A 93 -16.89 -22.59 4.10
N ALA A 94 -17.48 -22.27 2.94
CA ALA A 94 -17.08 -21.15 2.11
C ALA A 94 -17.12 -19.79 2.86
N PRO A 95 -18.13 -19.47 3.70
CA PRO A 95 -18.17 -18.18 4.40
C PRO A 95 -16.98 -17.98 5.33
N THR A 96 -16.65 -19.00 6.14
CA THR A 96 -15.52 -18.96 7.07
C THR A 96 -14.20 -18.84 6.34
N PHE A 97 -14.03 -19.61 5.26
CA PHE A 97 -12.85 -19.55 4.41
C PHE A 97 -12.65 -18.16 3.77
N PHE A 98 -13.73 -17.53 3.27
CA PHE A 98 -13.65 -16.18 2.72
C PHE A 98 -13.34 -15.11 3.76
N LEU A 99 -13.81 -15.29 5.00
CA LEU A 99 -13.44 -14.41 6.11
C LEU A 99 -11.93 -14.48 6.40
N LEU A 100 -11.38 -15.70 6.43
CA LEU A 100 -9.94 -15.92 6.63
C LEU A 100 -9.11 -15.31 5.49
N LEU A 101 -9.52 -15.52 4.23
CA LEU A 101 -8.89 -14.87 3.07
C LEU A 101 -8.92 -13.35 3.18
N LYS A 102 -10.02 -12.77 3.66
CA LYS A 102 -10.13 -11.33 3.86
C LYS A 102 -9.20 -10.83 4.96
N ALA A 103 -9.13 -11.52 6.09
CA ALA A 103 -8.20 -11.20 7.18
C ALA A 103 -6.74 -11.30 6.70
N LEU A 104 -6.39 -12.39 6.00
CA LEU A 104 -5.07 -12.59 5.42
C LEU A 104 -4.74 -11.49 4.41
N GLY A 105 -5.70 -11.06 3.60
CA GLY A 105 -5.54 -9.93 2.67
C GLY A 105 -5.20 -8.61 3.37
N TYR A 106 -5.83 -8.32 4.52
CA TYR A 106 -5.50 -7.14 5.32
C TYR A 106 -4.10 -7.23 5.94
N VAL A 107 -3.78 -8.36 6.57
CA VAL A 107 -2.46 -8.61 7.15
C VAL A 107 -1.37 -8.49 6.09
N TRP A 108 -1.59 -9.11 4.93
CA TRP A 108 -0.70 -9.02 3.78
C TRP A 108 -0.50 -7.59 3.30
N THR A 109 -1.58 -6.83 3.14
CA THR A 109 -1.50 -5.43 2.69
C THR A 109 -0.70 -4.59 3.67
N LEU A 110 -0.94 -4.75 4.98
CA LEU A 110 -0.20 -4.04 6.01
C LEU A 110 1.28 -4.45 6.01
N ALA A 111 1.58 -5.74 5.93
CA ALA A 111 2.95 -6.23 5.87
C ALA A 111 3.69 -5.69 4.65
N TRP A 112 3.08 -5.74 3.45
CA TRP A 112 3.67 -5.20 2.23
C TRP A 112 3.92 -3.70 2.32
N PHE A 113 2.94 -2.94 2.83
CA PHE A 113 3.08 -1.50 3.01
C PHE A 113 4.25 -1.18 3.95
N THR A 114 4.33 -1.85 5.10
CA THR A 114 5.43 -1.69 6.07
C THR A 114 6.79 -2.05 5.47
N LEU A 115 6.88 -3.14 4.69
CA LEU A 115 8.14 -3.58 4.07
C LEU A 115 8.61 -2.65 2.95
N THR A 116 7.69 -2.01 2.23
CA THR A 116 8.03 -1.10 1.12
C THR A 116 8.20 0.35 1.57
N LEU A 117 7.68 0.72 2.74
CA LEU A 117 7.78 2.08 3.27
C LEU A 117 9.22 2.63 3.38
N PRO A 118 10.24 1.83 3.78
CA PRO A 118 11.63 2.30 3.80
C PRO A 118 12.14 2.79 2.45
N LEU A 119 11.66 2.25 1.32
CA LEU A 119 12.07 2.72 -0.01
C LEU A 119 11.77 4.20 -0.22
N TRP A 120 10.68 4.69 0.38
CA TRP A 120 10.35 6.11 0.36
C TRP A 120 11.01 6.87 1.51
N GLN A 121 11.01 6.32 2.73
CA GLN A 121 11.54 7.01 3.91
C GLN A 121 13.06 7.17 3.92
N ASP A 122 13.83 6.18 3.46
CA ASP A 122 15.29 6.25 3.43
C ASP A 122 15.75 7.46 2.64
N SER A 123 15.06 7.77 1.56
CA SER A 123 15.40 8.92 0.73
C SER A 123 15.16 10.27 1.42
N LEU A 124 14.15 10.35 2.30
CA LEU A 124 13.92 11.52 3.16
C LEU A 124 14.93 11.60 4.32
N ILE A 125 15.30 10.44 4.87
CA ILE A 125 16.24 10.33 5.99
C ILE A 125 17.65 10.72 5.56
N HIS A 126 18.11 10.22 4.42
CA HIS A 126 19.44 10.50 3.86
C HIS A 126 19.50 11.85 3.12
N GLY A 127 18.35 12.35 2.67
CA GLY A 127 18.23 13.58 1.88
C GLY A 127 18.36 14.88 2.68
N GLU A 128 17.74 15.00 3.86
CA GLU A 128 17.83 16.21 4.70
C GLU A 128 17.58 16.00 6.21
N MET A 129 16.98 14.90 6.69
CA MET A 129 16.73 14.73 8.13
C MET A 129 17.99 14.48 8.98
N MET A 130 19.14 14.22 8.36
CA MET A 130 20.42 14.14 9.07
C MET A 130 21.03 15.53 9.37
N ASP A 131 20.69 16.56 8.59
CA ASP A 131 21.28 17.91 8.77
C ASP A 131 20.46 18.78 9.75
N ARG A 132 19.19 18.43 9.99
CA ARG A 132 18.41 18.88 11.15
C ARG A 132 18.25 17.74 12.15
N ARG A 133 19.23 17.63 13.05
CA ARG A 133 19.23 16.82 14.29
C ARG A 133 17.83 16.62 14.87
N LEU A 134 17.13 15.56 14.46
CA LEU A 134 16.12 14.92 15.27
C LEU A 134 16.81 13.71 15.89
N PRO A 135 16.80 13.58 17.24
CA PRO A 135 17.44 12.45 17.90
C PRO A 135 16.87 11.15 17.35
N ALA A 136 17.72 10.12 17.22
CA ALA A 136 17.49 8.80 16.62
C ALA A 136 16.36 7.95 17.27
N GLU A 137 15.44 8.58 17.98
CA GLU A 137 14.38 8.01 18.80
C GLU A 137 13.11 7.68 17.99
N VAL A 138 12.97 8.18 16.74
CA VAL A 138 11.68 8.13 16.00
C VAL A 138 11.58 7.04 14.92
N ASN A 139 12.65 6.30 14.65
CA ASN A 139 12.63 5.25 13.63
C ASN A 139 12.26 3.90 14.25
N LEU A 140 10.96 3.56 14.23
CA LEU A 140 10.43 2.28 14.75
C LEU A 140 11.14 1.06 14.15
N VAL A 141 11.55 1.14 12.88
CA VAL A 141 12.29 0.08 12.18
C VAL A 141 13.69 -0.08 12.77
N GLU A 142 14.34 1.02 13.13
CA GLU A 142 15.66 1.01 13.78
C GLU A 142 15.59 0.49 15.22
N VAL A 143 14.55 0.87 15.97
CA VAL A 143 14.27 0.34 17.32
C VAL A 143 14.06 -1.17 17.28
N ILE A 144 13.26 -1.66 16.33
CA ILE A 144 13.03 -3.09 16.12
C ILE A 144 14.33 -3.80 15.73
N TRP A 145 15.09 -3.26 14.76
CA TRP A 145 16.35 -3.87 14.32
C TRP A 145 17.43 -3.87 15.40
N ARG A 146 17.48 -2.84 16.24
CA ARG A 146 18.40 -2.76 17.37
C ARG A 146 18.05 -3.80 18.43
N GLY A 147 16.77 -3.96 18.78
CA GLY A 147 16.34 -5.01 19.71
C GLY A 147 16.66 -6.43 19.24
N ILE A 148 16.54 -6.68 17.92
CA ILE A 148 16.93 -7.98 17.33
C ILE A 148 18.45 -8.20 17.44
N ARG A 149 19.28 -7.19 17.18
CA ARG A 149 20.74 -7.32 17.31
C ARG A 149 21.19 -7.55 18.76
N GLU A 150 20.58 -6.85 19.71
CA GLU A 150 20.89 -6.98 21.14
C GLU A 150 20.53 -8.38 21.66
N THR A 151 19.37 -8.91 21.29
CA THR A 151 18.97 -10.29 21.64
C THR A 151 19.84 -11.36 20.98
N GLN A 152 20.33 -11.15 19.75
CA GLN A 152 21.27 -12.09 19.11
C GLN A 152 22.67 -12.05 19.76
N GLY A 153 23.14 -10.88 20.19
CA GLY A 153 24.41 -10.74 20.91
C GLY A 153 24.40 -11.44 22.28
N GLU A 154 23.32 -11.29 23.06
CA GLU A 154 23.19 -11.98 24.36
C GLU A 154 23.10 -13.50 24.24
N VAL A 155 22.56 -14.03 23.13
CA VAL A 155 22.46 -15.47 22.90
C VAL A 155 23.82 -16.05 22.52
N ILE A 156 24.65 -15.31 21.77
CA ILE A 156 25.99 -15.74 21.38
C ILE A 156 26.91 -15.76 22.62
N ASP A 157 26.90 -14.72 23.45
CA ASP A 157 27.72 -14.65 24.67
C ASP A 157 27.35 -15.72 25.73
N LYS A 158 26.12 -16.24 25.72
CA LYS A 158 25.68 -17.32 26.63
C LYS A 158 25.99 -18.72 26.11
N VAL A 159 26.31 -18.88 24.83
CA VAL A 159 26.66 -20.18 24.22
C VAL A 159 28.18 -20.42 24.27
N ASP A 160 28.98 -19.37 24.40
CA ASP A 160 30.45 -19.41 24.50
C ASP A 160 30.99 -19.48 25.95
N LEU A 161 30.15 -19.85 26.94
CA LEU A 161 30.52 -20.08 28.36
C LEU A 161 30.38 -21.54 28.80
#